data_AF-A0A3B1BIU2-F1
#
_entry.id   AF-A0A3B1BIU2-F1
#
_cell.length_a   1.000
_cell.length_b   1.000
_cell.length_c   1.000
_cell.angle_alpha   90.00
_cell.angle_beta   90.00
_cell.angle_gamma   90.00
#
_symmetry.space_group_name_H-M   'P 1'
#
loop_
_entity.id
_entity.type
_entity.pdbx_description
1 polymer ?
#
loop_
_entity_poly.entity_id
_entity_poly.type
_entity_poly.pdbx_seq_one_letter_code
_entity_poly.pdbx_strand_id
1 'polypeptide(L)'
;MAEAIENSITLKVDGPMVCRGDITVIDAEGTVLLKDSEAWLCRCGQSKKMPFCDGRHRQADFHDHGEFGDERAEALADVSGPLLITVKPNAMLILKGPVAIQSADGRFRTQRSRGALCRCGQSSKKPFCDVSHKRCGFEVDS
;
A
#
# COMPACT_ATOMS: atom_id res chain seq x y z
N MET A 1 -15.41 16.90 -17.80
CA MET A 1 -15.09 16.67 -16.37
C MET A 1 -14.05 15.55 -16.35
N ALA A 2 -12.89 15.72 -15.72
CA ALA A 2 -11.92 14.63 -15.64
C ALA A 2 -12.51 13.53 -14.76
N GLU A 3 -12.55 12.30 -15.27
CA GLU A 3 -13.06 11.15 -14.52
C GLU A 3 -12.13 10.87 -13.33
N ALA A 4 -12.73 10.57 -12.17
CA ALA A 4 -11.98 10.28 -10.96
C ALA A 4 -11.48 8.83 -10.99
N ILE A 5 -10.22 8.61 -10.60
CA ILE A 5 -9.69 7.25 -10.41
C ILE A 5 -10.55 6.49 -9.40
N GLU A 6 -11.05 5.32 -9.78
CA GLU A 6 -11.96 4.49 -8.97
C GLU A 6 -11.27 3.92 -7.72
N ASN A 7 -10.02 3.46 -7.87
CA ASN A 7 -9.29 2.87 -6.76
C ASN A 7 -8.54 3.94 -5.97
N SER A 8 -8.57 3.83 -4.65
CA SER A 8 -7.83 4.70 -3.75
C SER A 8 -7.06 3.94 -2.69
N ILE A 9 -5.93 4.49 -2.26
CA ILE A 9 -5.19 4.07 -1.07
C ILE A 9 -5.00 5.30 -0.19
N THR A 10 -5.63 5.29 0.98
CA THR A 10 -5.49 6.38 1.96
C THR A 10 -4.62 5.93 3.12
N LEU A 11 -3.63 6.73 3.47
CA LEU A 11 -2.80 6.47 4.65
C LEU A 11 -3.55 6.85 5.93
N LYS A 12 -3.37 6.04 6.97
CA LYS A 12 -3.76 6.40 8.33
C LYS A 12 -2.52 6.82 9.12
N VAL A 13 -2.65 7.92 9.87
CA VAL A 13 -1.70 8.28 10.94
C VAL A 13 -1.53 7.06 11.84
N ASP A 14 -0.28 6.68 12.09
CA ASP A 14 0.13 5.57 12.96
C ASP A 14 -0.52 4.22 12.59
N GLY A 15 -0.99 4.11 11.34
CA GLY A 15 -1.94 3.10 10.96
C GLY A 15 -1.70 2.49 9.57
N PRO A 16 -2.63 1.62 9.13
CA PRO A 16 -2.51 0.91 7.87
C PRO A 16 -2.72 1.81 6.66
N MET A 17 -2.53 1.20 5.48
CA MET A 17 -2.98 1.74 4.21
C MET A 17 -4.38 1.18 3.93
N VAL A 18 -5.37 2.05 3.73
CA VAL A 18 -6.76 1.66 3.46
C VAL A 18 -6.98 1.74 1.95
N CYS A 19 -7.12 0.58 1.31
CA CYS A 19 -7.42 0.43 -0.10
C CYS A 19 -8.92 0.34 -0.31
N ARG A 20 -9.48 1.07 -1.29
CA ARG A 20 -10.90 1.02 -1.68
C ARG A 20 -11.05 1.02 -3.20
N GLY A 21 -12.02 0.30 -3.74
CA GLY A 21 -12.25 0.16 -5.18
C GLY A 21 -12.37 -1.31 -5.57
N ASP A 22 -11.97 -1.71 -6.78
CA ASP A 22 -11.87 -3.12 -7.17
C ASP A 22 -10.51 -3.69 -6.75
N ILE A 23 -10.40 -4.19 -5.52
CA ILE A 23 -9.13 -4.60 -4.92
C ILE A 23 -8.95 -6.12 -5.05
N THR A 24 -7.86 -6.52 -5.69
CA THR A 24 -7.42 -7.92 -5.70
C THR A 24 -6.01 -8.03 -5.14
N VAL A 25 -5.83 -8.80 -4.07
CA VAL A 25 -4.52 -9.09 -3.47
C VAL A 25 -4.13 -10.53 -3.81
N ILE A 26 -2.92 -10.71 -4.35
CA ILE A 26 -2.35 -12.01 -4.69
C ILE A 26 -0.98 -12.21 -4.04
N ASP A 27 -0.57 -13.46 -3.83
CA ASP A 27 0.81 -13.81 -3.50
C ASP A 27 1.73 -13.75 -4.75
N ALA A 28 2.97 -14.24 -4.63
CA ALA A 28 3.92 -14.22 -5.74
C ALA A 28 3.63 -15.29 -6.81
N GLU A 29 2.91 -16.34 -6.43
CA GLU A 29 2.52 -17.49 -7.26
C GLU A 29 1.22 -17.19 -8.04
N GLY A 30 0.50 -16.13 -7.65
CA GLY A 30 -0.75 -15.70 -8.26
C GLY A 30 -2.00 -16.19 -7.53
N THR A 31 -1.86 -16.83 -6.37
CA THR A 31 -2.98 -17.23 -5.53
C THR A 31 -3.69 -15.99 -5.01
N VAL A 32 -5.02 -15.96 -5.16
CA VAL A 32 -5.84 -14.86 -4.63
C VAL A 32 -5.94 -14.99 -3.11
N LEU A 33 -5.40 -13.99 -2.41
CA LEU A 33 -5.48 -13.86 -0.96
C LEU A 33 -6.73 -13.07 -0.53
N LEU A 34 -7.13 -12.09 -1.34
CA LEU A 34 -8.32 -11.28 -1.13
C LEU A 34 -8.84 -10.75 -2.46
N LYS A 35 -10.16 -10.75 -2.64
CA LYS A 35 -10.85 -9.97 -3.67
C LYS A 35 -12.05 -9.29 -3.02
N ASP A 36 -12.00 -7.98 -2.86
CA ASP A 36 -12.99 -7.20 -2.13
C ASP A 36 -13.00 -5.73 -2.58
N SER A 37 -14.00 -4.99 -2.12
CA SER A 37 -14.14 -3.55 -2.28
C SER A 37 -13.24 -2.73 -1.35
N GLU A 38 -12.73 -3.34 -0.27
CA GLU A 38 -11.87 -2.69 0.72
C GLU A 38 -10.78 -3.65 1.23
N ALA A 39 -9.56 -3.15 1.43
CA ALA A 39 -8.48 -3.91 2.04
C ALA A 39 -7.63 -3.02 2.95
N TRP A 40 -7.18 -3.55 4.08
CA TRP A 40 -6.38 -2.81 5.06
C TRP A 40 -4.99 -3.43 5.10
N LEU A 41 -4.02 -2.77 4.46
CA LEU A 41 -2.67 -3.31 4.29
C LEU A 41 -1.73 -2.80 5.38
N CYS A 42 -0.92 -3.71 5.91
CA CYS A 42 0.04 -3.39 6.94
C CYS A 42 1.11 -2.43 6.42
N ARG A 43 1.38 -1.40 7.21
CA ARG A 43 2.42 -0.39 6.96
C ARG A 43 3.51 -0.37 8.02
N CYS A 44 3.23 -0.95 9.20
CA CYS A 44 4.13 -0.95 10.35
C CYS A 44 5.13 -2.12 10.39
N GLY A 45 4.91 -3.18 9.60
CA GLY A 45 5.77 -4.37 9.58
C GLY A 45 5.50 -5.41 10.66
N GLN A 46 4.57 -5.17 11.59
CA GLN A 46 4.40 -5.99 12.80
C GLN A 46 3.17 -6.91 12.79
N SER A 47 2.37 -6.90 11.72
CA SER A 47 1.18 -7.75 11.63
C SER A 47 1.54 -9.24 11.60
N LYS A 48 0.72 -10.07 12.23
CA LYS A 48 0.79 -11.53 12.12
C LYS A 48 -0.08 -12.09 10.98
N LYS A 49 -0.86 -11.23 10.31
CA LYS A 49 -1.71 -11.58 9.16
C LYS A 49 -1.22 -10.91 7.89
N MET A 50 0.09 -10.74 7.76
CA MET A 50 0.71 -10.08 6.62
C MET A 50 0.22 -10.71 5.30
N PRO A 51 -0.10 -9.91 4.28
CA PRO A 51 0.14 -8.47 4.13
C PRO A 51 -0.89 -7.56 4.83
N PHE A 52 -1.93 -8.12 5.43
CA PHE A 52 -3.05 -7.36 6.00
C PHE A 52 -2.71 -6.81 7.38
N CYS A 53 -3.34 -5.70 7.75
CA CYS A 53 -3.24 -5.12 9.07
C CYS A 53 -4.12 -5.88 10.07
N ASP A 54 -3.57 -6.23 11.23
CA ASP A 54 -4.27 -6.91 12.32
C ASP A 54 -4.36 -6.03 13.59
N GLY A 55 -4.04 -4.74 13.48
CA GLY A 55 -4.09 -3.79 14.59
C GLY A 55 -2.82 -3.71 15.45
N ARG A 56 -1.79 -4.53 15.20
CA ARG A 56 -0.54 -4.54 15.98
C ARG A 56 0.27 -3.25 15.94
N HIS A 57 0.02 -2.37 14.97
CA HIS A 57 0.66 -1.04 14.91
C HIS A 57 0.52 -0.26 16.23
N ARG A 58 -0.59 -0.44 16.98
CA ARG A 58 -0.80 0.19 18.29
C ARG A 58 0.12 -0.39 19.37
N GLN A 59 0.33 -1.70 19.36
CA GLN A 59 1.18 -2.41 20.32
C GLN A 59 2.66 -2.21 20.03
N ALA A 60 2.99 -2.06 18.75
CA ALA A 60 4.33 -1.79 18.26
C ALA A 60 4.75 -0.32 18.39
N ASP A 61 3.86 0.54 18.91
CA ASP A 61 4.09 1.99 19.00
C ASP A 61 4.57 2.59 17.67
N PHE A 62 3.86 2.25 16.59
CA PHE A 62 4.22 2.70 15.25
C PHE A 62 3.89 4.17 15.07
N HIS A 63 4.92 5.01 14.97
CA HIS A 63 4.79 6.45 14.71
C HIS A 63 5.07 6.79 13.25
N ASP A 64 4.05 7.24 12.55
CA ASP A 64 4.16 7.77 11.20
C ASP A 64 2.92 8.60 10.81
N HIS A 65 3.14 9.87 10.49
CA HIS A 65 2.09 10.84 10.17
C HIS A 65 1.26 10.51 8.91
N GLY A 66 1.65 9.50 8.12
CA GLY A 66 0.96 9.15 6.88
C GLY A 66 1.09 10.24 5.84
N GLU A 67 2.20 10.96 5.86
CA GLU A 67 2.52 12.03 4.93
C GLU A 67 3.57 11.56 3.93
N PHE A 68 3.50 12.07 2.71
CA PHE A 68 4.52 11.85 1.69
C PHE A 68 4.54 13.02 0.73
N GLY A 69 5.74 13.37 0.26
CA GLY A 69 5.89 14.22 -0.92
C GLY A 69 5.96 13.33 -2.16
N ASP A 70 5.26 13.73 -3.23
CA ASP A 70 5.35 13.01 -4.48
C ASP A 70 5.50 13.92 -5.69
N GLU A 71 6.59 13.72 -6.42
CA GLU A 71 6.94 14.45 -7.64
C GLU A 71 6.64 13.63 -8.91
N ARG A 72 6.12 12.40 -8.77
CA ARG A 72 6.00 11.41 -9.86
C ARG A 72 4.56 11.14 -10.30
N ALA A 73 3.64 12.09 -10.09
CA ALA A 73 2.25 11.95 -10.54
C ALA A 73 2.15 11.60 -12.03
N GLU A 74 1.40 10.54 -12.35
CA GLU A 74 1.17 10.08 -13.72
C GLU A 74 -0.19 10.58 -14.22
N ALA A 75 -0.26 11.05 -15.46
CA ALA A 75 -1.54 11.20 -16.16
C ALA A 75 -2.00 9.82 -16.62
N LEU A 76 -3.10 9.32 -16.07
CA LEU A 76 -3.63 8.00 -16.40
C LEU A 76 -4.66 8.10 -17.52
N ALA A 77 -4.47 7.30 -18.57
CA ALA A 77 -5.44 7.16 -19.66
C ALA A 77 -6.67 6.34 -19.22
N ASP A 78 -6.43 5.30 -18.43
CA ASP A 78 -7.46 4.47 -17.82
C ASP A 78 -7.64 4.88 -16.35
N VAL A 79 -8.87 5.18 -15.96
CA VAL A 79 -9.23 5.62 -14.60
C VAL A 79 -10.00 4.55 -13.81
N SER A 80 -10.37 3.46 -14.48
CA SER A 80 -11.24 2.39 -13.99
C SER A 80 -10.61 1.01 -14.13
N GLY A 81 -11.12 0.04 -13.38
CA GLY A 81 -10.70 -1.37 -13.45
C GLY A 81 -9.92 -1.84 -12.21
N PRO A 82 -9.49 -3.12 -12.18
CA PRO A 82 -8.98 -3.73 -10.96
C PRO A 82 -7.63 -3.15 -10.55
N LEU A 83 -7.48 -2.89 -9.25
CA LEU A 83 -6.19 -2.70 -8.61
C LEU A 83 -5.67 -4.05 -8.12
N LEU A 84 -4.71 -4.60 -8.85
CA LEU A 84 -3.99 -5.79 -8.47
C LEU A 84 -2.81 -5.42 -7.55
N ILE A 85 -2.78 -6.05 -6.37
CA ILE A 85 -1.74 -5.88 -5.37
C ILE A 85 -1.02 -7.23 -5.17
N THR A 86 0.19 -7.34 -5.69
CA THR A 86 1.03 -8.53 -5.53
C THR A 86 1.90 -8.42 -4.29
N VAL A 87 1.81 -9.40 -3.40
CA VAL A 87 2.70 -9.53 -2.24
C VAL A 87 4.01 -10.13 -2.69
N LYS A 88 5.12 -9.39 -2.54
CA LYS A 88 6.45 -9.98 -2.73
C LYS A 88 6.92 -10.63 -1.42
N PRO A 89 7.38 -11.91 -1.45
CA PRO A 89 7.96 -12.58 -0.30
C PRO A 89 9.04 -11.71 0.34
N ASN A 90 8.97 -11.52 1.66
CA ASN A 90 9.97 -10.78 2.44
C ASN A 90 10.28 -9.37 1.90
N ALA A 91 9.35 -8.75 1.18
CA ALA A 91 9.57 -7.50 0.46
C ALA A 91 8.30 -6.62 0.37
N MET A 92 8.22 -5.78 -0.66
CA MET A 92 7.14 -4.80 -0.88
C MET A 92 5.83 -5.41 -1.40
N LEU A 93 4.80 -4.56 -1.45
CA LEU A 93 3.60 -4.78 -2.24
C LEU A 93 3.78 -4.11 -3.61
N ILE A 94 3.43 -4.80 -4.69
CA ILE A 94 3.45 -4.23 -6.05
C ILE A 94 2.02 -3.93 -6.48
N LEU A 95 1.77 -2.67 -6.82
CA LEU A 95 0.51 -2.20 -7.38
C LEU A 95 0.55 -2.31 -8.91
N LYS A 96 -0.56 -2.75 -9.51
CA LYS A 96 -0.82 -2.68 -10.95
C LYS A 96 -2.29 -2.35 -11.18
N GLY A 97 -2.56 -1.28 -11.93
CA GLY A 97 -3.90 -0.76 -12.16
C GLY A 97 -3.98 0.70 -11.74
N PRO A 98 -5.03 1.43 -12.19
CA PRO A 98 -5.18 2.83 -11.89
C PRO A 98 -5.52 3.00 -10.41
N VAL A 99 -4.72 3.79 -9.69
CA VAL A 99 -4.93 4.04 -8.27
C VAL A 99 -4.51 5.44 -7.88
N ALA A 100 -5.33 6.09 -7.05
CA ALA A 100 -4.96 7.32 -6.36
C ALA A 100 -4.46 7.01 -4.95
N ILE A 101 -3.28 7.50 -4.57
CA ILE A 101 -2.74 7.37 -3.22
C ILE A 101 -2.83 8.74 -2.54
N GLN A 102 -3.32 8.78 -1.30
CA GLN A 102 -3.58 10.01 -0.57
C GLN A 102 -2.96 9.96 0.84
N SER A 103 -2.33 11.05 1.25
CA SER A 103 -1.80 11.23 2.60
C SER A 103 -2.92 11.29 3.64
N ALA A 104 -2.58 11.03 4.90
CA ALA A 104 -3.57 10.99 5.98
C ALA A 104 -4.24 12.35 6.23
N ASP A 105 -3.52 13.45 6.01
CA ASP A 105 -4.02 14.83 6.10
C ASP A 105 -4.76 15.29 4.83
N GLY A 106 -4.74 14.48 3.77
CA GLY A 106 -5.34 14.76 2.48
C GLY A 106 -4.64 15.84 1.64
N ARG A 107 -3.51 16.41 2.10
CA ARG A 107 -2.80 17.47 1.36
C ARG A 107 -2.07 16.95 0.12
N PHE A 108 -1.55 15.74 0.19
CA PHE A 108 -0.87 15.10 -0.93
C PHE A 108 -1.73 14.00 -1.50
N ARG A 109 -1.97 14.08 -2.81
CA ARG A 109 -2.63 13.04 -3.58
C ARG A 109 -1.85 12.83 -4.86
N THR A 110 -1.68 11.56 -5.22
CA THR A 110 -1.01 11.18 -6.45
C THR A 110 -1.69 10.01 -7.12
N GLN A 111 -1.39 9.78 -8.39
CA GLN A 111 -2.01 8.73 -9.20
C GLN A 111 -0.93 7.90 -9.90
N ARG A 112 -1.16 6.59 -9.97
CA ARG A 112 -0.23 5.61 -10.55
C ARG A 112 -0.97 4.52 -11.29
N SER A 113 -0.35 4.05 -12.37
CA SER A 113 -0.66 2.77 -13.00
C SER A 113 0.12 1.60 -12.36
N ARG A 114 1.27 1.92 -11.75
CA ARG A 114 2.16 0.97 -11.07
C ARG A 114 2.88 1.60 -9.89
N GLY A 115 3.14 0.82 -8.85
CA GLY A 115 3.89 1.31 -7.69
C GLY A 115 4.42 0.19 -6.81
N ALA A 116 5.31 0.55 -5.88
CA ALA A 116 5.80 -0.37 -4.86
C ALA A 116 5.58 0.26 -3.47
N LEU A 117 4.73 -0.38 -2.65
CA LEU A 117 4.43 0.10 -1.29
C LEU A 117 5.24 -0.68 -0.24
N CYS A 118 5.72 0.05 0.76
CA CYS A 118 6.37 -0.52 1.92
C CYS A 118 5.32 -1.21 2.82
N ARG A 119 5.61 -2.46 3.19
CA ARG A 119 4.91 -3.17 4.26
C ARG A 119 5.82 -3.55 5.43
N CYS A 120 7.14 -3.36 5.32
CA CYS A 120 8.10 -3.76 6.34
C CYS A 120 8.23 -2.76 7.51
N GLY A 121 7.63 -1.56 7.41
CA GLY A 121 7.71 -0.54 8.46
C GLY A 121 9.00 0.28 8.49
N GLN A 122 10.00 -0.03 7.66
CA GLN A 122 11.33 0.61 7.76
C GLN A 122 11.70 1.53 6.59
N SER A 123 10.80 1.75 5.62
CA SER A 123 11.07 2.71 4.54
C SER A 123 11.19 4.14 5.09
N SER A 124 12.17 4.88 4.60
CA SER A 124 12.31 6.33 4.81
C SER A 124 11.40 7.16 3.89
N LYS A 125 10.83 6.50 2.87
CA LYS A 125 9.95 7.10 1.85
C LYS A 125 8.54 6.53 1.93
N LYS A 126 8.06 6.19 3.13
CA LYS A 126 6.69 5.68 3.31
C LYS A 126 5.70 6.65 2.64
N PRO A 127 4.66 6.11 1.99
CA PRO A 127 4.24 4.71 1.96
C PRO A 127 4.99 3.86 0.93
N PHE A 128 5.91 4.44 0.16
CA PHE A 128 6.62 3.75 -0.91
C PHE A 128 7.77 2.90 -0.38
N CYS A 129 8.12 1.86 -1.12
CA CYS A 129 9.29 1.02 -0.81
C CYS A 129 10.58 1.69 -1.33
N ASP A 130 11.59 1.77 -0.46
CA ASP A 130 12.95 2.26 -0.76
C ASP A 130 14.01 1.15 -0.59
N VAL A 131 13.58 -0.12 -0.67
CA VAL A 131 14.43 -1.32 -0.50
C VAL A 131 14.90 -1.55 0.95
N SER A 132 14.41 -0.80 1.93
CA SER A 132 14.76 -1.02 3.34
C SER A 132 14.46 -2.42 3.89
N HIS A 133 13.51 -3.15 3.29
CA HIS A 133 13.21 -4.55 3.65
C HIS A 133 14.44 -5.47 3.60
N LYS A 134 15.39 -5.23 2.68
CA LYS A 134 16.65 -5.98 2.63
C LYS A 134 17.58 -5.64 3.78
N ARG A 135 17.59 -4.37 4.20
CA ARG A 135 18.50 -3.86 5.24
C ARG A 135 18.02 -4.19 6.64
N CYS A 136 16.70 -4.20 6.87
CA CYS A 136 16.12 -4.52 8.16
C CYS A 136 15.84 -6.01 8.36
N GLY A 137 16.25 -6.88 7.42
CA GLY A 137 15.99 -8.32 7.51
C GLY A 137 14.51 -8.65 7.59
N PHE A 138 13.67 -7.97 6.80
CA PHE A 138 12.23 -8.17 6.88
C PHE A 138 11.86 -9.57 6.40
N GLU A 139 11.35 -10.39 7.33
CA GLU A 139 10.92 -11.75 7.07
C GLU A 139 9.49 -11.94 7.55
N VAL A 140 8.71 -12.67 6.77
CA VAL A 140 7.35 -13.07 7.11
C VAL A 140 7.21 -14.52 6.73
N ASP A 141 6.97 -15.36 7.73
CA ASP A 141 6.60 -16.76 7.48
C ASP A 141 5.32 -16.77 6.65
N SER A 142 5.43 -17.35 5.45
CA SER A 142 4.36 -17.41 4.45
C SER A 142 3.49 -18.64 4.67
#